data_AF-A0A8I0GXW7-F1
#
_entry.id   AF-A0A8I0GXW7-F1
#
_cell.length_a   1.000
_cell.length_b   1.000
_cell.length_c   1.000
_cell.angle_alpha   90.00
_cell.angle_beta   90.00
_cell.angle_gamma   90.00
#
_symmetry.space_group_name_H-M   'P 1'
#
loop_
_entity.id
_entity.type
_entity.pdbx_description
1 polymer ?
#
loop_
_entity_poly.entity_id
_entity_poly.type
_entity_poly.pdbx_seq_one_letter_code
_entity_poly.pdbx_strand_id
1 'polypeptide(L)'
;YAMKGRTYRYMEKEALYPFGYGLSYTKFGFKNAAVSANEADSDGLDVTVDVTNEGSVAGRESVEVYVKAERENTPNAQLKGLAKVE
;
A
#
# COMPACT_ATOMS: atom_id res chain seq x y z
N TYR A 1 25.90 -2.58 -3.00
CA TYR A 1 24.93 -2.67 -1.89
C TYR A 1 24.32 -4.08 -1.89
N ALA A 2 24.39 -4.83 -0.78
CA ALA A 2 24.08 -6.28 -0.74
C ALA A 2 22.59 -6.64 -0.93
N MET A 3 21.69 -5.66 -0.89
CA MET A 3 20.24 -5.88 -1.05
C MET A 3 19.76 -5.73 -2.50
N LYS A 4 20.61 -5.33 -3.45
CA LYS A 4 20.20 -5.13 -4.85
C LYS A 4 19.52 -6.39 -5.39
N GLY A 5 18.30 -6.23 -5.90
CA GLY A 5 17.48 -7.31 -6.45
C GLY A 5 16.75 -8.19 -5.42
N ARG A 6 16.82 -7.89 -4.12
CA ARG A 6 16.18 -8.70 -3.07
C ARG A 6 14.91 -8.03 -2.54
N THR A 7 13.85 -8.80 -2.34
CA THR A 7 12.53 -8.33 -1.87
C THR A 7 11.87 -7.31 -2.80
N TYR A 8 10.60 -6.99 -2.58
CA TYR A 8 9.91 -5.95 -3.35
C TYR A 8 10.56 -4.56 -3.24
N ARG A 9 11.26 -4.28 -2.12
CA ARG A 9 11.89 -2.99 -1.84
C ARG A 9 13.12 -2.69 -2.71
N TYR A 10 13.83 -3.72 -3.18
CA TYR A 10 15.08 -3.55 -3.93
C TYR A 10 15.06 -4.26 -5.29
N MET A 11 13.89 -4.72 -5.73
CA MET A 11 13.71 -5.31 -7.05
C MET A 11 13.64 -4.19 -8.11
N GLU A 12 14.42 -4.36 -9.18
CA GLU A 12 14.46 -3.43 -10.33
C GLU A 12 13.61 -3.93 -11.51
N LYS A 13 13.25 -5.22 -11.52
CA LYS A 13 12.44 -5.85 -12.56
C LYS A 13 10.97 -5.86 -12.17
N GLU A 14 10.11 -5.87 -13.18
CA GLU A 14 8.68 -6.06 -13.00
C GLU A 14 8.39 -7.48 -12.49
N ALA A 15 7.57 -7.57 -11.44
CA ALA A 15 7.16 -8.85 -10.87
C ALA A 15 5.88 -9.34 -11.55
N LEU A 16 5.81 -10.64 -11.85
CA LEU A 16 4.58 -11.25 -12.39
C LEU A 16 3.42 -11.16 -11.38
N TYR A 17 3.73 -11.33 -10.09
CA TYR A 17 2.83 -11.10 -8.97
C TYR A 17 3.58 -10.30 -7.91
N PRO A 18 3.31 -9.00 -7.76
CA PRO A 18 4.01 -8.18 -6.79
C PRO A 18 3.68 -8.59 -5.35
N PHE A 19 4.52 -8.17 -4.40
CA PHE A 19 4.19 -8.30 -2.98
C PHE A 19 2.87 -7.57 -2.68
N GLY A 20 2.03 -8.16 -1.83
CA GLY A 20 0.68 -7.64 -1.55
C GLY A 20 -0.38 -8.00 -2.61
N TYR A 21 -0.01 -8.68 -3.70
CA TYR A 21 -0.98 -9.06 -4.72
C TYR A 21 -1.96 -10.13 -4.22
N GLY A 22 -3.25 -9.82 -4.30
CA GLY A 22 -4.34 -10.73 -3.99
C GLY A 22 -5.55 -10.45 -4.88
N LEU A 23 -6.28 -11.50 -5.22
CA LEU A 23 -7.55 -11.39 -5.92
C LEU A 23 -8.70 -11.55 -4.93
N SER A 24 -9.82 -10.89 -5.23
CA SER A 24 -11.08 -11.06 -4.55
C SER A 24 -12.15 -11.54 -5.53
N TYR A 25 -13.22 -12.15 -5.01
CA TYR A 25 -14.40 -12.52 -5.80
C TYR A 25 -15.33 -11.32 -6.06
N THR A 26 -15.06 -10.18 -5.42
CA THR A 26 -15.69 -8.90 -5.71
C THR A 26 -14.63 -7.86 -6.10
N LYS A 27 -15.06 -6.67 -6.52
CA LYS A 27 -14.18 -5.53 -6.80
C LYS A 27 -14.34 -4.49 -5.72
N PHE A 28 -13.23 -3.91 -5.27
CA PHE A 28 -13.22 -2.81 -4.31
C PHE A 28 -12.71 -1.53 -4.96
N GLY A 29 -13.43 -0.45 -4.74
CA GLY A 29 -13.04 0.91 -5.10
C GLY A 29 -12.42 1.63 -3.91
N PHE A 30 -11.37 2.41 -4.18
CA PHE A 30 -10.69 3.25 -3.18
C PHE A 30 -10.86 4.72 -3.57
N LYS A 31 -11.36 5.55 -2.65
CA LYS A 31 -11.62 6.98 -2.90
C LYS A 31 -11.20 7.84 -1.71
N ASN A 32 -11.06 9.14 -1.96
CA ASN A 32 -10.82 10.16 -0.93
C ASN A 32 -9.62 9.85 -0.01
N ALA A 33 -8.55 9.29 -0.58
CA ALA A 33 -7.32 9.06 0.17
C ALA A 33 -6.76 10.40 0.68
N ALA A 34 -6.52 10.49 1.98
CA ALA A 34 -6.03 11.69 2.64
C ALA A 34 -5.03 11.34 3.74
N VAL A 35 -4.20 12.32 4.08
CA VAL A 35 -3.23 12.26 5.16
C VAL A 35 -3.56 13.38 6.13
N SER A 36 -3.48 13.13 7.43
CA SER A 36 -3.90 14.09 8.47
C SER A 36 -3.14 15.41 8.44
N ALA A 37 -1.88 15.40 8.00
CA ALA A 37 -1.03 16.58 7.88
C ALA A 37 0.08 16.39 6.83
N ASN A 38 0.77 17.49 6.49
CA ASN A 38 1.91 17.48 5.57
C ASN A 38 3.23 17.06 6.26
N GLU A 39 3.28 17.16 7.59
CA GLU A 39 4.45 16.81 8.40
C GLU A 39 4.02 15.88 9.51
N ALA A 40 4.80 14.81 9.72
CA ALA A 40 4.57 13.87 10.81
C ALA A 40 5.01 14.46 12.14
N ASP A 41 4.23 14.23 13.19
CA ASP A 41 4.63 14.48 14.56
C ASP A 41 5.33 13.23 15.16
N SER A 42 5.48 13.19 16.49
CA SER A 42 6.09 12.05 17.19
C SER A 42 5.27 10.76 17.08
N ASP A 43 3.96 10.89 16.90
CA ASP A 43 3.01 9.77 16.83
C ASP A 43 2.76 9.34 15.37
N GLY A 44 3.08 10.21 14.41
CA GLY A 44 3.16 9.92 12.98
C GLY A 44 2.14 10.71 12.18
N LEU A 45 1.50 10.02 11.23
CA LEU A 45 0.44 10.58 10.39
C LEU A 45 -0.67 9.54 10.24
N ASP A 46 -1.91 10.00 10.32
CA ASP A 46 -3.06 9.18 9.98
C ASP A 46 -3.28 9.21 8.48
N VAL A 47 -3.54 8.04 7.91
CA VAL A 47 -3.93 7.88 6.51
C VAL A 47 -5.33 7.29 6.47
N THR A 48 -6.23 8.02 5.82
CA THR A 48 -7.63 7.61 5.66
C THR A 48 -7.93 7.38 4.20
N VAL A 49 -8.78 6.39 3.92
CA VAL A 49 -9.28 6.10 2.58
C VAL A 49 -10.67 5.49 2.69
N ASP A 50 -11.57 5.90 1.79
CA ASP A 50 -12.89 5.29 1.68
C ASP A 50 -12.76 4.03 0.83
N VAL A 51 -13.22 2.90 1.37
CA VAL A 51 -13.24 1.62 0.67
C VAL A 51 -14.68 1.21 0.42
N THR A 52 -15.01 0.96 -0.85
CA THR A 52 -16.36 0.57 -1.27
C THR A 52 -16.30 -0.77 -1.97
N ASN A 53 -17.13 -1.73 -1.54
CA ASN A 53 -17.39 -2.93 -2.33
C ASN A 53 -18.29 -2.57 -3.53
N GLU A 54 -17.75 -2.65 -4.74
CA GLU A 54 -18.43 -2.28 -5.99
C GLU A 54 -19.00 -3.49 -6.74
N GLY A 55 -18.86 -4.70 -6.20
CA GLY A 55 -19.40 -5.91 -6.82
C GLY A 55 -20.67 -6.44 -6.14
N SER A 56 -21.11 -7.59 -6.60
CA SER A 56 -22.40 -8.19 -6.23
C SER A 56 -22.33 -9.19 -5.09
N VAL A 57 -21.15 -9.45 -4.54
CA VAL A 57 -20.94 -10.42 -3.45
C VAL A 57 -20.22 -9.77 -2.28
N ALA A 58 -20.54 -10.22 -1.05
CA ALA A 58 -19.78 -9.85 0.13
C ALA A 58 -18.32 -10.30 -0.04
N GLY A 59 -17.38 -9.46 0.43
CA GLY A 59 -15.96 -9.72 0.32
C GLY A 59 -15.21 -9.12 1.51
N ARG A 60 -13.91 -9.40 1.59
CA ARG A 60 -13.01 -8.69 2.49
C ARG A 60 -11.85 -8.16 1.67
N GLU A 61 -11.37 -6.98 2.02
CA GLU A 61 -10.24 -6.35 1.36
C GLU A 61 -9.12 -6.05 2.35
N SER A 62 -7.87 -6.20 1.90
CA SER A 62 -6.68 -5.84 2.67
C SER A 62 -6.14 -4.51 2.14
N VAL A 63 -6.33 -3.44 2.90
CA VAL A 63 -5.84 -2.10 2.58
C VAL A 63 -4.39 -2.00 3.01
N GLU A 64 -3.49 -1.74 2.07
CA GLU A 64 -2.06 -1.63 2.29
C GLU A 64 -1.57 -0.19 2.03
N VAL A 65 -0.85 0.40 2.99
CA VAL A 65 -0.28 1.75 2.89
C VAL A 65 1.24 1.65 2.74
N TYR A 66 1.75 2.21 1.65
CA TYR A 66 3.17 2.21 1.32
C TYR A 66 3.76 3.63 1.33
N VAL A 67 4.93 3.80 1.94
CA VAL A 67 5.64 5.08 2.03
C VAL A 67 6.98 5.01 1.31
N LYS A 68 7.26 6.01 0.48
CA LYS A 68 8.53 6.15 -0.24
C LYS A 68 9.13 7.53 0.06
N ALA A 69 10.43 7.56 0.34
CA ALA A 69 11.15 8.82 0.40
C ALA A 69 11.50 9.26 -1.03
N GLU A 70 11.21 10.51 -1.38
CA GLU A 70 11.57 11.07 -2.69
C GLU A 70 12.99 11.64 -2.67
N ARG A 71 13.98 10.75 -2.64
CA ARG A 71 15.41 11.10 -2.72
C ARG A 71 16.14 10.11 -3.60
N GLU A 72 17.29 10.49 -4.13
CA GLU A 72 18.11 9.58 -4.92
C GLU A 72 18.57 8.37 -4.09
N ASN A 73 18.71 7.22 -4.75
CA ASN A 73 19.20 5.97 -4.15
C ASN A 73 18.35 5.42 -2.99
N THR A 74 17.10 5.86 -2.82
CA THR A 74 16.17 5.25 -1.87
C THR A 74 15.50 4.01 -2.47
N PRO A 75 15.27 2.94 -1.68
CA PRO A 75 14.54 1.75 -2.13
C PRO A 75 13.09 2.07 -2.58
N ASN A 76 12.42 1.09 -3.21
CA ASN A 76 10.99 1.17 -3.49
C ASN A 76 10.16 1.37 -2.20
N ALA A 77 8.89 1.76 -2.39
CA ALA A 77 7.98 2.06 -1.31
C ALA A 77 7.93 0.92 -0.27
N GLN A 78 7.79 1.29 1.00
CA GLN A 78 7.83 0.36 2.13
C GLN A 78 6.44 0.27 2.74
N LEU A 79 5.95 -0.95 3.01
CA LEU A 79 4.70 -1.13 3.73
C LEU A 79 4.80 -0.54 5.14
N LYS A 80 3.82 0.28 5.53
CA LYS A 80 3.74 0.96 6.83
C LYS A 80 2.40 0.78 7.54
N GLY A 81 1.33 0.49 6.80
CA GLY A 81 0.02 0.20 7.36
C GLY A 81 -0.63 -0.97 6.63
N LEU A 82 -1.37 -1.79 7.36
CA LEU A 82 -2.21 -2.85 6.85
C LEU A 82 -3.50 -2.86 7.67
N ALA A 83 -4.65 -2.79 7.02
CA ALA A 83 -5.96 -2.94 7.64
C ALA A 83 -6.83 -3.87 6.82
N LYS A 84 -7.64 -4.70 7.49
CA LYS A 84 -8.60 -5.58 6.83
C LYS A 84 -10.01 -5.04 7.04
N VAL A 85 -10.76 -4.91 5.96
CA VAL A 85 -12.13 -4.38 5.95
C VAL A 85 -13.08 -5.36 5.27
N GLU A 86 -14.36 -5.30 5.62
CA GLU A 86 -15.45 -6.16 5.11
C GLU A 86 -16.50 -5.33 4.36
#